data_AF-A0A6C0LXJ6-F1
#
_entry.id   AF-A0A6C0LXJ6-F1
#
_cell.length_a   1.000
_cell.length_b   1.000
_cell.length_c   1.000
_cell.angle_alpha   90.00
_cell.angle_beta   90.00
_cell.angle_gamma   90.00
#
_symmetry.space_group_name_H-M   'P 1'
#
loop_
_entity.id
_entity.type
_entity.pdbx_description
1 polymer ?
#
loop_
_entity_poly.entity_id
_entity_poly.type
_entity_poly.pdbx_seq_one_letter_code
_entity_poly.pdbx_strand_id
1 'polypeptide(L)'
;MSVDLNNTFKYDKIVINLNSTNCLEFTSGKTDYYINLAEPLKNVIYIKMIRASVKTNNSTITISPLNYKKSDPIYISINNYDRSVSYKIFTEITPNTTKNIITGTVSNTGTNSSNIVFHPFNYFDLIPYSNDTISTEQYSEISYTQASFDWSDPSVYILNPPEQNLKRLNIQFKNKAFELFSTTDLNNFNLSFCVYVIKNRV
;
A
#
# COMPACT_ATOMS: atom_id res chain seq x y z
N MET A 1 -30.51 -15.58 -14.89
CA MET A 1 -30.12 -14.16 -14.78
C MET A 1 -29.10 -13.90 -15.88
N SER A 2 -29.39 -13.09 -16.89
CA SER A 2 -28.47 -12.85 -18.01
C SER A 2 -27.30 -11.97 -17.56
N VAL A 3 -26.08 -12.43 -17.83
CA VAL A 3 -24.85 -11.67 -17.59
C VAL A 3 -24.74 -10.64 -18.71
N ASP A 4 -24.70 -9.35 -18.36
CA ASP A 4 -24.46 -8.30 -19.35
C ASP A 4 -22.96 -8.18 -19.57
N LEU A 5 -22.48 -8.80 -20.65
CA LEU A 5 -21.09 -8.78 -21.08
C LEU A 5 -20.69 -7.43 -21.70
N ASN A 6 -21.66 -6.57 -22.03
CA ASN A 6 -21.41 -5.22 -22.58
C ASN A 6 -21.21 -4.16 -21.49
N ASN A 7 -21.35 -4.55 -20.21
CA ASN A 7 -21.05 -3.73 -19.05
C ASN A 7 -21.74 -2.35 -19.07
N THR A 8 -23.03 -2.33 -19.43
CA THR A 8 -23.83 -1.10 -19.62
C THR A 8 -24.28 -0.45 -18.30
N PHE A 9 -23.64 -0.79 -17.18
CA PHE A 9 -24.05 -0.28 -15.88
C PHE A 9 -23.81 1.21 -15.75
N LYS A 10 -24.71 1.89 -15.05
CA LYS A 10 -24.48 3.27 -14.60
C LYS A 10 -23.70 3.22 -13.29
N TYR A 11 -22.73 4.12 -13.16
CA TYR A 11 -21.89 4.20 -11.97
C TYR A 11 -22.16 5.51 -11.24
N ASP A 12 -22.28 5.43 -9.92
CA ASP A 12 -22.22 6.62 -9.07
C ASP A 12 -20.78 6.76 -8.55
N LYS A 13 -20.30 8.01 -8.45
CA LYS A 13 -18.96 8.35 -7.95
C LYS A 13 -19.10 9.01 -6.59
N ILE A 14 -18.34 8.51 -5.62
CA ILE A 14 -18.36 9.01 -4.25
C ILE A 14 -16.93 9.40 -3.89
N VAL A 15 -16.71 10.67 -3.55
CA VAL A 15 -15.41 11.15 -3.08
C VAL A 15 -15.36 11.09 -1.57
N ILE A 16 -14.35 10.41 -1.04
CA ILE A 16 -14.10 10.26 0.40
C ILE A 16 -12.80 10.98 0.73
N ASN A 17 -12.87 11.91 1.68
CA ASN A 17 -11.70 12.65 2.17
C ASN A 17 -11.40 12.23 3.61
N LEU A 18 -10.17 11.76 3.83
CA LEU A 18 -9.69 11.20 5.09
C LEU A 18 -8.45 11.94 5.53
N ASN A 19 -8.28 12.08 6.84
CA ASN A 19 -7.07 12.62 7.44
C ASN A 19 -6.82 11.94 8.79
N SER A 20 -5.66 12.21 9.39
CA SER A 20 -5.31 11.57 10.67
C SER A 20 -6.26 11.94 11.82
N THR A 21 -7.04 13.02 11.72
CA THR A 21 -7.97 13.47 12.77
C THR A 21 -9.34 12.81 12.69
N ASN A 22 -9.75 12.33 11.51
CA ASN A 22 -11.06 11.69 11.32
C ASN A 22 -10.97 10.15 11.25
N CYS A 23 -9.77 9.60 11.36
CA CYS A 23 -9.51 8.16 11.44
C CYS A 23 -9.11 7.76 12.86
N LEU A 24 -9.34 6.50 13.20
CA LEU A 24 -8.96 5.88 14.46
C LEU A 24 -7.71 5.03 14.25
N GLU A 25 -6.79 5.03 15.20
CA GLU A 25 -5.66 4.10 15.20
C GLU A 25 -6.16 2.67 15.48
N PHE A 26 -5.79 1.73 14.61
CA PHE A 26 -5.99 0.30 14.83
C PHE A 26 -4.89 -0.27 15.73
N THR A 27 -3.64 0.10 15.44
CA THR A 27 -2.46 -0.29 16.22
C THR A 27 -1.82 0.96 16.84
N SER A 28 -1.79 1.01 18.17
CA SER A 28 -1.26 2.17 18.92
C SER A 28 0.17 2.51 18.52
N GLY A 29 0.40 3.78 18.19
CA GLY A 29 1.74 4.29 17.85
C GLY A 29 2.26 3.86 16.48
N LYS A 30 1.40 3.26 15.65
CA LYS A 30 1.70 2.85 14.27
C LYS A 30 0.77 3.53 13.29
N THR A 31 1.25 3.70 12.06
CA THR A 31 0.46 4.27 10.95
C THR A 31 -0.49 3.26 10.34
N ASP A 32 -1.36 2.71 11.18
CA ASP A 32 -2.37 1.70 10.89
C ASP A 32 -3.71 2.24 11.39
N TYR A 33 -4.52 2.73 10.47
CA TYR A 33 -5.71 3.51 10.73
C TYR A 33 -6.95 2.84 10.18
N TYR A 34 -8.11 3.18 10.73
CA TYR A 34 -9.39 2.82 10.13
C TYR A 34 -10.45 3.90 10.31
N ILE A 35 -11.44 3.88 9.44
CA ILE A 35 -12.66 4.67 9.56
C ILE A 35 -13.87 3.81 9.21
N ASN A 36 -14.91 3.90 10.03
CA ASN A 36 -16.21 3.32 9.72
C ASN A 36 -17.00 4.33 8.88
N LEU A 37 -17.51 3.89 7.73
CA LEU A 37 -18.37 4.71 6.90
C LEU A 37 -19.73 4.85 7.60
N ALA A 38 -20.29 6.07 7.63
CA ALA A 38 -21.60 6.32 8.20
C ALA A 38 -22.69 5.49 7.48
N GLU A 39 -22.56 5.37 6.16
CA GLU A 39 -23.39 4.52 5.32
C GLU A 39 -22.48 3.54 4.54
N PRO A 40 -22.76 2.23 4.61
CA PRO A 40 -21.99 1.26 3.82
C PRO A 40 -22.18 1.46 2.32
N LEU A 41 -21.08 1.44 1.57
CA LEU A 41 -21.12 1.51 0.11
C LEU A 41 -21.33 0.12 -0.47
N LYS A 42 -22.37 -0.01 -1.30
CA LYS A 42 -22.72 -1.29 -1.94
C LYS A 42 -22.17 -1.34 -3.36
N ASN A 43 -21.80 -2.54 -3.79
CA ASN A 43 -21.32 -2.83 -5.15
C ASN A 43 -20.17 -1.93 -5.60
N VAL A 44 -19.19 -1.73 -4.72
CA VAL A 44 -17.96 -1.00 -5.05
C VAL A 44 -17.16 -1.82 -6.05
N ILE A 45 -16.86 -1.23 -7.20
CA ILE A 45 -16.13 -1.88 -8.30
C ILE A 45 -14.73 -1.35 -8.48
N TYR A 46 -14.49 -0.11 -8.05
CA TYR A 46 -13.22 0.54 -8.25
C TYR A 46 -13.01 1.63 -7.20
N ILE A 47 -11.77 1.74 -6.74
CA ILE A 47 -11.32 2.78 -5.83
C ILE A 47 -10.08 3.40 -6.43
N LYS A 48 -10.10 4.72 -6.60
CA LYS A 48 -8.99 5.51 -7.15
C LYS A 48 -8.52 6.52 -6.12
N MET A 49 -7.22 6.56 -5.84
CA MET A 49 -6.62 7.69 -5.14
C MET A 49 -6.62 8.91 -6.05
N ILE A 50 -7.18 10.03 -5.58
CA ILE A 50 -7.15 11.32 -6.28
C ILE A 50 -6.01 12.17 -5.74
N ARG A 51 -5.84 12.16 -4.42
CA ARG A 51 -4.79 12.91 -3.74
C ARG A 51 -4.33 12.15 -2.51
N ALA A 52 -3.04 12.15 -2.27
CA ALA A 52 -2.48 11.72 -1.00
C ALA A 52 -1.36 12.65 -0.60
N SER A 53 -1.28 12.93 0.70
CA SER A 53 -0.17 13.65 1.27
C SER A 53 0.11 13.15 2.67
N VAL A 54 1.37 13.21 3.05
CA VAL A 54 1.85 12.81 4.36
C VAL A 54 2.83 13.85 4.89
N LYS A 55 2.82 13.99 6.21
CA LYS A 55 3.75 14.83 6.95
C LYS A 55 4.67 13.92 7.75
N THR A 56 5.96 13.99 7.46
CA THR A 56 6.98 13.16 8.09
C THR A 56 7.92 14.00 8.94
N ASN A 57 8.35 13.47 10.07
CA ASN A 57 9.39 14.10 10.86
C ASN A 57 10.76 13.84 10.22
N ASN A 58 11.36 14.90 9.65
CA ASN A 58 12.62 14.78 8.92
C ASN A 58 13.74 14.21 9.80
N SER A 59 13.77 14.62 11.06
CA SER A 59 14.84 14.23 11.99
C SER A 59 14.82 12.75 12.34
N THR A 60 13.70 12.05 12.18
CA THR A 60 13.63 10.61 12.50
C THR A 60 13.68 9.75 11.24
N ILE A 61 13.01 10.15 10.16
CA ILE A 61 12.88 9.33 8.95
C ILE A 61 14.16 9.28 8.10
N THR A 62 15.01 10.31 8.18
CA THR A 62 16.29 10.36 7.46
C THR A 62 17.46 9.74 8.24
N ILE A 63 17.24 9.36 9.49
CA ILE A 63 18.23 8.69 10.33
C ILE A 63 18.05 7.16 10.24
N SER A 64 19.11 6.42 10.56
CA SER A 64 19.06 4.97 10.71
C SER A 64 17.96 4.56 11.72
N PRO A 65 17.12 3.55 11.43
CA PRO A 65 17.27 2.57 10.35
C PRO A 65 16.56 2.93 9.04
N LEU A 66 15.69 3.95 9.01
CA LEU A 66 14.85 4.23 7.84
C LEU A 66 15.63 4.91 6.71
N ASN A 67 16.47 5.91 7.01
CA ASN A 67 17.36 6.59 6.07
C ASN A 67 16.69 6.91 4.72
N TYR A 68 15.58 7.65 4.75
CA TYR A 68 14.82 8.03 3.57
C TYR A 68 15.57 9.04 2.70
N LYS A 69 15.56 8.81 1.39
CA LYS A 69 16.08 9.72 0.37
C LYS A 69 14.95 10.25 -0.50
N LYS A 70 15.18 11.37 -1.20
CA LYS A 70 14.23 11.92 -2.18
C LYS A 70 13.79 10.80 -3.13
N SER A 71 12.49 10.70 -3.35
CA SER A 71 11.80 9.69 -4.17
C SER A 71 11.75 8.27 -3.59
N ASP A 72 12.23 8.02 -2.37
CA ASP A 72 11.96 6.75 -1.69
C ASP A 72 10.44 6.57 -1.51
N PRO A 73 9.90 5.35 -1.67
CA PRO A 73 8.47 5.12 -1.62
C PRO A 73 7.94 5.11 -0.18
N ILE A 74 6.80 5.77 0.01
CA ILE A 74 5.89 5.57 1.14
C ILE A 74 4.70 4.80 0.60
N TYR A 75 4.60 3.51 0.91
CA TYR A 75 3.54 2.66 0.40
C TYR A 75 2.26 2.85 1.21
N ILE A 76 1.12 2.81 0.51
CA ILE A 76 -0.22 2.87 1.08
C ILE A 76 -0.90 1.53 0.78
N SER A 77 -1.47 0.90 1.79
CA SER A 77 -2.42 -0.21 1.63
C SER A 77 -3.80 0.23 2.09
N ILE A 78 -4.84 -0.17 1.36
CA ILE A 78 -6.24 0.12 1.70
C ILE A 78 -7.02 -1.18 1.69
N ASN A 79 -7.54 -1.58 2.85
CA ASN A 79 -8.11 -2.91 3.07
C ASN A 79 -7.15 -3.96 2.45
N ASN A 80 -7.63 -4.67 1.43
CA ASN A 80 -6.85 -5.59 0.61
C ASN A 80 -7.07 -5.29 -0.90
N TYR A 81 -7.26 -4.02 -1.25
CA TYR A 81 -7.49 -3.61 -2.65
C TYR A 81 -6.19 -3.32 -3.39
N ASP A 82 -5.09 -3.94 -2.97
CA ASP A 82 -3.77 -3.71 -3.53
C ASP A 82 -3.78 -3.99 -5.05
N ARG A 83 -3.17 -3.07 -5.80
CA ARG A 83 -3.23 -3.04 -7.28
C ARG A 83 -1.85 -3.02 -7.91
N SER A 84 -0.80 -2.95 -7.12
CA SER A 84 0.59 -2.88 -7.58
C SER A 84 1.48 -3.74 -6.71
N VAL A 85 2.58 -4.20 -7.31
CA VAL A 85 3.54 -5.11 -6.67
C VAL A 85 4.92 -4.48 -6.73
N SER A 86 5.67 -4.61 -5.65
CA SER A 86 7.10 -4.29 -5.59
C SER A 86 7.84 -5.50 -5.06
N TYR A 87 9.14 -5.60 -5.37
CA TYR A 87 9.94 -6.78 -5.04
C TYR A 87 11.07 -6.39 -4.11
N LYS A 88 11.25 -7.17 -3.06
CA LYS A 88 12.40 -7.06 -2.17
C LYS A 88 13.29 -8.28 -2.37
N ILE A 89 14.59 -8.03 -2.49
CA ILE A 89 15.59 -9.07 -2.59
C ILE A 89 15.91 -9.57 -1.18
N PHE A 90 15.80 -10.88 -0.99
CA PHE A 90 16.29 -11.56 0.19
C PHE A 90 17.42 -12.51 -0.22
N THR A 91 18.44 -12.60 0.63
CA THR A 91 19.48 -13.61 0.52
C THR A 91 19.09 -14.75 1.44
N GLU A 92 18.58 -15.83 0.86
CA GLU A 92 18.36 -17.05 1.63
C GLU A 92 19.68 -17.81 1.72
N ILE A 93 20.13 -18.02 2.96
CA ILE A 93 21.25 -18.89 3.25
C ILE A 93 20.66 -20.27 3.48
N THR A 94 20.73 -21.15 2.49
CA THR A 94 20.39 -22.56 2.70
C THR A 94 21.55 -23.20 3.46
N PRO A 95 21.37 -23.65 4.72
CA PRO A 95 22.40 -24.42 5.39
C PRO A 95 22.56 -25.73 4.62
N ASN A 96 23.77 -26.04 4.16
CA ASN A 96 24.02 -27.32 3.51
C ASN A 96 23.90 -28.43 4.57
N THR A 97 22.75 -29.11 4.65
CA THR A 97 22.58 -30.28 5.52
C THR A 97 23.23 -31.50 4.89
N THR A 98 24.55 -31.49 4.73
CA THR A 98 25.31 -32.73 4.60
C THR A 98 25.57 -33.26 6.00
N LYS A 99 24.71 -34.19 6.44
CA LYS A 99 25.03 -35.12 7.52
C LYS A 99 26.40 -35.74 7.22
N ASN A 100 27.35 -35.53 8.13
CA ASN A 100 28.64 -36.19 8.13
C ASN A 100 28.47 -37.72 8.07
N ILE A 101 28.87 -38.34 6.96
CA ILE A 101 29.50 -39.66 7.00
C ILE A 101 30.66 -39.61 6.02
N ILE A 102 31.90 -39.54 6.55
CA ILE A 102 32.98 -40.51 6.36
C ILE A 102 34.19 -40.05 7.21
N THR A 103 34.65 -40.97 8.04
CA THR A 103 35.91 -41.02 8.78
C THR A 103 37.11 -40.86 7.83
N GLY A 104 37.94 -39.83 8.04
CA GLY A 104 39.20 -39.64 7.31
C GLY A 104 39.46 -38.19 6.95
N THR A 105 40.62 -37.70 7.33
CA THR A 105 41.10 -36.32 7.30
C THR A 105 40.95 -35.62 5.94
N VAL A 106 39.81 -34.98 5.66
CA VAL A 106 39.70 -33.89 4.67
C VAL A 106 38.64 -32.88 5.15
N SER A 107 39.07 -31.66 5.46
CA SER A 107 38.17 -30.56 5.80
C SER A 107 37.43 -30.09 4.55
N ASN A 108 36.19 -30.54 4.36
CA ASN A 108 35.29 -29.95 3.38
C ASN A 108 34.79 -28.61 3.93
N THR A 109 35.35 -27.51 3.46
CA THR A 109 34.74 -26.18 3.59
C THR A 109 33.49 -26.17 2.71
N GLY A 110 32.33 -26.47 3.29
CA GLY A 110 31.05 -26.32 2.60
C GLY A 110 30.90 -24.87 2.11
N THR A 111 30.80 -24.70 0.79
CA THR A 111 30.45 -23.40 0.19
C THR A 111 28.97 -23.16 0.45
N ASN A 112 28.65 -22.16 1.27
CA ASN A 112 27.27 -21.70 1.40
C ASN A 112 26.80 -21.20 0.04
N SER A 113 25.80 -21.86 -0.56
CA SER A 113 25.13 -21.34 -1.75
C SER A 113 24.14 -20.29 -1.29
N SER A 114 24.37 -19.03 -1.63
CA SER A 114 23.41 -17.95 -1.43
C SER A 114 22.45 -17.91 -2.62
N ASN A 115 21.16 -18.17 -2.39
CA ASN A 115 20.14 -17.98 -3.40
C ASN A 115 19.52 -16.59 -3.25
N ILE A 116 19.45 -15.86 -4.36
CA ILE A 116 18.76 -14.57 -4.43
C ILE A 116 17.28 -14.86 -4.67
N VAL A 117 16.43 -14.49 -3.71
CA VAL A 117 14.97 -14.70 -3.79
C VAL A 117 14.26 -13.35 -3.82
N PHE A 118 13.38 -13.18 -4.81
CA PHE A 118 12.53 -12.00 -4.94
C PHE A 118 11.20 -12.25 -4.25
N HIS A 119 10.94 -11.54 -3.15
CA HIS A 119 9.67 -11.62 -2.44
C HIS A 119 8.75 -10.48 -2.91
N PRO A 120 7.52 -10.80 -3.39
CA PRO A 120 6.56 -9.79 -3.80
C PRO A 120 5.86 -9.16 -2.59
N PHE A 121 5.64 -7.85 -2.67
CA PHE A 121 4.84 -7.08 -1.72
C PHE A 121 3.81 -6.25 -2.47
N ASN A 122 2.55 -6.44 -2.09
CA ASN A 122 1.43 -5.76 -2.70
C ASN A 122 1.14 -4.44 -1.97
N TYR A 123 0.73 -3.43 -2.73
CA TYR A 123 0.31 -2.13 -2.21
C TYR A 123 -0.78 -1.52 -3.10
N PHE A 124 -1.54 -0.60 -2.52
CA PHE A 124 -2.60 0.13 -3.21
C PHE A 124 -2.01 1.28 -4.04
N ASP A 125 -1.20 2.13 -3.42
CA ASP A 125 -0.52 3.23 -4.10
C ASP A 125 0.73 3.64 -3.31
N LEU A 126 1.51 4.59 -3.83
CA LEU A 126 2.65 5.14 -3.12
C LEU A 126 2.72 6.66 -3.21
N ILE A 127 3.38 7.27 -2.23
CA ILE A 127 3.78 8.67 -2.27
C ILE A 127 5.31 8.71 -2.38
N PRO A 128 5.88 9.36 -3.39
CA PRO A 128 7.33 9.57 -3.43
C PRO A 128 7.71 10.54 -2.31
N TYR A 129 8.66 10.13 -1.48
CA TYR A 129 9.17 10.98 -0.41
C TYR A 129 9.80 12.24 -1.00
N SER A 130 9.36 13.40 -0.52
CA SER A 130 10.00 14.67 -0.83
C SER A 130 10.91 15.11 0.29
N ASN A 131 12.10 15.59 -0.08
CA ASN A 131 13.03 16.27 0.81
C ASN A 131 12.86 17.81 0.80
N ASP A 132 11.79 18.30 0.18
CA ASP A 132 11.50 19.73 0.10
C ASP A 132 11.19 20.23 1.51
N THR A 133 12.09 21.04 2.04
CA THR A 133 12.11 21.46 3.44
C THR A 133 11.27 22.70 3.61
N ILE A 134 10.11 22.55 4.22
CA ILE A 134 9.32 23.65 4.78
C ILE A 134 9.25 23.36 6.29
N SER A 135 10.36 23.59 7.02
CA SER A 135 10.60 23.30 8.46
C SER A 135 11.21 21.92 8.82
N THR A 136 11.24 21.58 10.13
CA THR A 136 11.65 20.29 10.70
C THR A 136 10.80 19.12 10.24
N GLU A 137 9.64 19.41 9.65
CA GLU A 137 8.72 18.44 9.07
C GLU A 137 8.80 18.53 7.54
N GLN A 138 8.66 17.38 6.89
CA GLN A 138 8.64 17.28 5.44
C GLN A 138 7.26 16.88 4.95
N TYR A 139 6.90 17.41 3.79
CA TYR A 139 5.61 17.21 3.17
C TYR A 139 5.82 16.47 1.85
N SER A 140 5.27 15.27 1.77
CA SER A 140 5.26 14.49 0.53
C SER A 140 3.83 14.42 0.02
N GLU A 141 3.62 14.72 -1.26
CA GLU A 141 2.30 14.66 -1.87
C GLU A 141 2.31 14.07 -3.27
N ILE A 142 1.17 13.52 -3.64
CA ILE A 142 0.82 13.11 -4.99
C ILE A 142 -0.62 13.51 -5.26
N SER A 143 -0.88 14.02 -6.46
CA SER A 143 -2.23 14.32 -6.92
C SER A 143 -2.38 13.87 -8.35
N TYR A 144 -3.46 13.14 -8.60
CA TYR A 144 -3.86 12.72 -9.93
C TYR A 144 -4.91 13.70 -10.44
N THR A 145 -4.62 14.36 -11.56
CA THR A 145 -5.47 15.39 -12.17
C THR A 145 -6.79 14.85 -12.72
N GLN A 146 -6.93 13.53 -12.80
CA GLN A 146 -8.11 12.89 -13.38
C GLN A 146 -8.77 11.93 -12.39
N ALA A 147 -10.04 12.19 -12.08
CA ALA A 147 -10.97 11.22 -11.45
C ALA A 147 -11.82 10.49 -12.50
N SER A 148 -11.39 10.47 -13.78
CA SER A 148 -11.98 9.61 -14.79
C SER A 148 -11.42 8.20 -14.67
N PHE A 149 -12.32 7.25 -14.82
CA PHE A 149 -12.06 5.83 -15.00
C PHE A 149 -12.67 5.50 -16.36
N ASP A 150 -11.87 4.97 -17.26
CA ASP A 150 -12.33 4.28 -18.46
C ASP A 150 -12.15 2.78 -18.21
N TRP A 151 -13.21 1.99 -18.37
CA TRP A 151 -13.15 0.55 -18.16
C TRP A 151 -12.29 -0.16 -19.21
N SER A 152 -12.12 0.46 -20.37
CA SER A 152 -11.24 -0.04 -21.42
C SER A 152 -9.76 0.24 -21.15
N ASP A 153 -9.43 1.05 -20.13
CA ASP A 153 -8.06 1.32 -19.74
C ASP A 153 -7.48 0.10 -19.00
N PRO A 154 -6.52 -0.62 -19.62
CA PRO A 154 -5.92 -1.81 -19.02
C PRO A 154 -5.09 -1.49 -17.76
N SER A 155 -4.78 -0.21 -17.51
CA SER A 155 -4.11 0.23 -16.29
C SER A 155 -5.05 0.34 -15.09
N VAL A 156 -6.36 0.17 -15.30
CA VAL A 156 -7.33 0.28 -14.22
C VAL A 156 -7.66 -1.08 -13.60
N TYR A 157 -7.25 -1.21 -12.34
CA TYR A 157 -7.60 -2.35 -11.50
C TYR A 157 -9.08 -2.31 -11.08
N ILE A 158 -9.88 -3.27 -11.56
CA ILE A 158 -11.29 -3.43 -11.17
C ILE A 158 -11.40 -4.53 -10.11
N LEU A 159 -12.21 -4.28 -9.07
CA LEU A 159 -12.53 -5.28 -8.06
C LEU A 159 -13.37 -6.39 -8.68
N ASN A 160 -12.82 -7.60 -8.68
CA ASN A 160 -13.49 -8.79 -9.17
C ASN A 160 -13.37 -9.93 -8.15
N PRO A 161 -14.45 -10.29 -7.43
CA PRO A 161 -15.80 -9.74 -7.56
C PRO A 161 -15.92 -8.31 -7.00
N PRO A 162 -16.98 -7.55 -7.38
CA PRO A 162 -17.27 -6.27 -6.75
C PRO A 162 -17.48 -6.41 -5.24
N GLU A 163 -16.97 -5.45 -4.48
CA GLU A 163 -17.17 -5.37 -3.03
C GLU A 163 -18.64 -5.05 -2.73
N GLN A 164 -19.33 -6.04 -2.15
CA GLN A 164 -20.77 -5.97 -1.96
C GLN A 164 -21.16 -4.99 -0.85
N ASN A 165 -20.30 -4.80 0.15
CA ASN A 165 -20.68 -4.06 1.36
C ASN A 165 -19.47 -3.47 2.08
N LEU A 166 -18.93 -2.38 1.53
CA LEU A 166 -17.83 -1.65 2.13
C LEU A 166 -18.33 -0.83 3.33
N LYS A 167 -18.04 -1.30 4.54
CA LYS A 167 -18.40 -0.63 5.80
C LYS A 167 -17.25 0.14 6.44
N ARG A 168 -16.02 -0.31 6.19
CA ARG A 168 -14.81 0.20 6.84
C ARG A 168 -13.69 0.29 5.82
N LEU A 169 -12.94 1.38 5.92
CA LEU A 169 -11.66 1.54 5.26
C LEU A 169 -10.57 1.37 6.31
N ASN A 170 -9.69 0.40 6.11
CA ASN A 170 -8.43 0.23 6.83
C ASN A 170 -7.32 0.80 5.96
N ILE A 171 -6.43 1.59 6.52
CA ILE A 171 -5.42 2.38 5.81
C ILE A 171 -4.10 2.19 6.53
N GLN A 172 -3.10 1.73 5.79
CA GLN A 172 -1.77 1.51 6.33
C GLN A 172 -0.75 2.28 5.51
N PHE A 173 0.13 2.99 6.20
CA PHE A 173 1.34 3.54 5.61
C PHE A 173 2.52 2.66 5.97
N LYS A 174 3.26 2.22 4.96
CA LYS A 174 4.40 1.31 5.10
C LYS A 174 5.66 1.94 4.54
N ASN A 175 6.76 1.68 5.24
CA ASN A 175 8.09 2.12 4.83
C ASN A 175 8.60 1.30 3.64
N LYS A 176 9.79 1.63 3.12
CA LYS A 176 10.45 0.93 2.01
C LYS A 176 10.82 -0.53 2.32
N ALA A 177 10.78 -0.92 3.60
CA ALA A 177 10.94 -2.30 4.05
C ALA A 177 9.58 -3.04 4.20
N PHE A 178 8.46 -2.40 3.83
CA PHE A 178 7.08 -2.87 3.96
C PHE A 178 6.57 -3.03 5.40
N GLU A 179 7.18 -2.31 6.34
CA GLU A 179 6.78 -2.26 7.74
C GLU A 179 6.01 -0.98 8.04
N LEU A 180 5.07 -1.02 9.00
CA LEU A 180 4.33 0.17 9.41
C LEU A 180 5.27 1.24 10.00
N PHE A 181 5.08 2.50 9.60
CA PHE A 181 5.77 3.62 10.27
C PHE A 181 5.32 3.75 11.71
N SER A 182 6.18 4.33 12.55
CA SER A 182 5.70 4.89 13.81
C SER A 182 4.99 6.22 13.55
N THR A 183 3.99 6.54 14.37
CA THR A 183 3.31 7.84 14.34
C THR A 183 4.21 9.01 14.74
N THR A 184 5.41 8.74 15.28
CA THR A 184 6.46 9.75 15.52
C THR A 184 7.22 10.14 14.25
N ASP A 185 7.27 9.23 13.27
CA ASP A 185 7.99 9.41 12.00
C ASP A 185 7.07 9.97 10.91
N LEU A 186 5.79 9.55 10.93
CA LEU A 186 4.73 10.02 10.03
C LEU A 186 3.52 10.38 10.89
N ASN A 187 3.36 11.68 11.11
CA ASN A 187 2.48 12.19 12.17
C ASN A 187 1.11 12.59 11.64
N ASN A 188 1.01 12.88 10.35
CA ASN A 188 -0.23 13.34 9.74
C ASN A 188 -0.32 12.88 8.28
N PHE A 189 -1.55 12.67 7.82
CA PHE A 189 -1.84 12.36 6.43
C PHE A 189 -3.15 13.03 6.00
N ASN A 190 -3.27 13.29 4.71
CA ASN A 190 -4.53 13.60 4.05
C ASN A 190 -4.66 12.73 2.81
N LEU A 191 -5.79 12.05 2.67
CA LEU A 191 -6.10 11.17 1.57
C LEU A 191 -7.46 11.56 0.97
N SER A 192 -7.55 11.49 -0.36
CA SER A 192 -8.79 11.67 -1.10
C SER A 192 -8.93 10.54 -2.10
N PHE A 193 -10.03 9.79 -2.01
CA PHE A 193 -10.32 8.66 -2.88
C PHE A 193 -11.65 8.88 -3.61
N CYS A 194 -11.72 8.47 -4.86
CA CYS A 194 -12.97 8.30 -5.61
C CYS A 194 -13.34 6.83 -5.61
N VAL A 195 -14.50 6.51 -5.03
CA VAL A 195 -15.11 5.19 -5.04
C VAL A 195 -16.18 5.15 -6.12
N TYR A 196 -16.14 4.12 -6.96
CA TYR A 196 -17.12 3.87 -8.01
C TYR A 196 -18.01 2.72 -7.59
N VAL A 197 -19.31 2.94 -7.60
CA VAL A 197 -20.32 1.95 -7.22
C VAL A 197 -21.23 1.66 -8.41
N ILE A 198 -21.59 0.39 -8.61
CA ILE A 198 -22.64 0.03 -9.56
C ILE A 198 -23.97 0.53 -9.00
N LYS A 199 -24.64 1.40 -9.74
CA LYS A 199 -26.03 1.74 -9.49
C LYS A 199 -26.84 0.47 -9.76
N ASN A 200 -27.58 -0.02 -8.77
CA ASN A 200 -28.52 -1.13 -9.00
C ASN A 200 -29.35 -0.80 -10.25
N ARG A 201 -29.43 -1.77 -11.17
CA ARG A 201 -30.10 -1.63 -12.46
C ARG A 201 -31.47 -0.97 -12.30
N VAL A 202 -31.77 -0.04 -13.20
CA VAL A 202 -33.15 0.31 -13.57
C VAL A 202 -33.84 -0.94 -14.09
#